data_AF-A0A847VHL4-F1
#
_entry.id   AF-A0A847VHL4-F1
#
_cell.length_a   1.000
_cell.length_b   1.000
_cell.length_c   1.000
_cell.angle_alpha   90.00
_cell.angle_beta   90.00
_cell.angle_gamma   90.00
#
_symmetry.space_group_name_H-M   'P 1'
#
loop_
_entity.id
_entity.type
_entity.pdbx_description
1 polymer ?
#
loop_
_entity_poly.entity_id
_entity_poly.type
_entity_poly.pdbx_seq_one_letter_code
_entity_poly.pdbx_strand_id
1 'polypeptide(L)'
;MSTVAILLSAFVLSVVALLVFVWSQRRGLFDRTSKGAEIIFARGEIGRIEEPAAAPAAHAGLQASLEAADALRAGAVDADELADRERADASTAPLVFFFFCAAVVWLLVASAAGLTASIKLHEPDWLVQQAWLTFGRIRTIHLNSVAYGWAPMAGLGIAMFVIPRLLETPLLGARFAFAGVVLWNAALIAGLGSIAAGINDGLEWREIPW
;
A
#
# COMPACT_ATOMS: atom_id res chain seq x y z
N MET A 1 34.26 -10.41 17.31
CA MET A 1 32.97 -10.72 16.62
C MET A 1 33.08 -10.17 15.21
N SER A 2 32.73 -10.93 14.16
CA SER A 2 32.83 -10.40 12.79
C SER A 2 31.73 -9.37 12.54
N THR A 3 32.06 -8.31 11.80
CA THR A 3 31.10 -7.26 11.39
C THR A 3 29.93 -7.86 10.62
N VAL A 4 30.19 -8.89 9.81
CA VAL A 4 29.18 -9.67 9.09
C VAL A 4 28.20 -10.34 10.05
N ALA A 5 28.67 -10.95 11.14
CA ALA A 5 27.79 -11.61 12.10
C ALA A 5 26.89 -10.62 12.85
N ILE A 6 27.37 -9.41 13.14
CA ILE A 6 26.59 -8.36 13.80
C ILE A 6 25.52 -7.79 12.84
N LEU A 7 25.88 -7.52 11.59
CA LEU A 7 24.94 -7.01 10.59
C LEU A 7 23.87 -8.05 10.25
N LEU A 8 24.27 -9.32 10.08
CA LEU A 8 23.35 -10.42 9.81
C LEU A 8 22.37 -10.63 10.97
N SER A 9 22.86 -10.61 12.22
CA SER A 9 22.00 -10.82 13.38
C SER A 9 21.00 -9.67 13.57
N ALA A 10 21.44 -8.41 13.38
CA ALA A 10 20.55 -7.26 13.43
C ALA A 10 19.47 -7.30 12.34
N PHE A 11 19.84 -7.71 11.11
CA PHE A 11 18.89 -7.89 10.01
C PHE A 11 17.88 -9.01 10.29
N VAL A 12 18.34 -10.17 10.75
CA VAL A 12 17.43 -11.29 11.08
C VAL A 12 16.50 -10.90 12.22
N LEU A 13 17.00 -10.24 13.26
CA LEU A 13 16.20 -9.79 14.39
C LEU A 13 15.11 -8.82 13.96
N SER A 14 15.43 -7.85 13.08
CA SER A 14 14.45 -6.86 12.60
C SER A 14 13.37 -7.49 11.72
N VAL A 15 13.74 -8.43 10.84
CA VAL A 15 12.78 -9.18 10.01
C VAL A 15 11.85 -10.02 10.88
N VAL A 16 12.39 -10.75 11.87
CA VAL A 16 11.57 -11.55 12.79
C VAL A 16 10.64 -10.65 13.61
N ALA A 17 11.14 -9.55 14.15
CA ALA A 17 10.32 -8.59 14.91
C ALA A 17 9.18 -8.01 14.05
N LEU A 18 9.46 -7.66 12.79
CA LEU A 18 8.45 -7.18 11.86
C LEU A 18 7.38 -8.25 11.58
N LEU A 19 7.79 -9.49 11.32
CA LEU A 19 6.85 -10.60 11.07
C LEU A 19 5.97 -10.88 12.28
N VAL A 20 6.54 -10.86 13.50
CA VAL A 20 5.79 -11.01 14.75
C VAL A 20 4.82 -9.85 14.94
N PHE A 21 5.24 -8.61 14.64
CA PHE A 21 4.37 -7.44 14.71
C PHE A 21 3.20 -7.53 13.74
N VAL A 22 3.46 -7.87 12.47
CA VAL A 22 2.40 -8.07 11.46
C VAL A 22 1.47 -9.21 11.85
N TRP A 23 2.00 -10.31 12.37
CA TRP A 23 1.18 -11.42 12.88
C TRP A 23 0.31 -10.99 14.06
N SER A 24 0.86 -10.23 15.01
CA SER A 24 0.13 -9.69 16.17
C SER A 24 -1.02 -8.76 15.76
N GLN A 25 -0.76 -7.85 14.83
CA GLN A 25 -1.78 -6.96 14.27
C GLN A 25 -2.84 -7.73 13.48
N ARG A 26 -2.45 -8.74 12.70
CA ARG A 26 -3.38 -9.61 11.96
C ARG A 26 -4.25 -10.44 12.89
N ARG A 27 -3.72 -10.90 14.02
CA ARG A 27 -4.45 -11.71 15.02
C ARG A 27 -5.36 -10.86 15.92
N GLY A 28 -5.38 -9.54 15.75
CA GLY A 28 -6.26 -8.65 16.52
C GLY A 28 -5.97 -8.66 18.01
N LEU A 29 -4.69 -8.79 18.41
CA LEU A 29 -4.30 -8.89 19.83
C LEU A 29 -4.71 -7.66 20.65
N PHE A 30 -4.96 -6.53 19.99
CA PHE A 30 -5.64 -5.36 20.53
C PHE A 30 -7.12 -5.47 20.18
N ASP A 31 -7.92 -5.84 21.18
CA ASP A 31 -9.36 -6.07 21.07
C ASP A 31 -10.04 -4.89 20.36
N ARG A 32 -10.58 -5.12 19.16
CA ARG A 32 -11.40 -4.14 18.41
C ARG A 32 -12.87 -4.16 18.85
N THR A 33 -13.16 -4.85 19.94
CA THR A 33 -14.51 -5.16 20.40
C THR A 33 -15.12 -3.94 21.06
N SER A 34 -16.30 -3.53 20.60
CA SER A 34 -17.12 -2.45 21.18
C SER A 34 -17.69 -2.78 22.58
N LYS A 35 -17.10 -3.75 23.29
CA LYS A 35 -17.53 -4.16 24.64
C LYS A 35 -17.46 -3.01 25.65
N GLY A 36 -16.58 -2.03 25.43
CA GLY A 36 -16.53 -0.80 26.23
C GLY A 36 -17.81 0.05 26.14
N ALA A 37 -18.52 -0.01 25.01
CA ALA A 37 -19.79 0.70 24.80
C ALA A 37 -20.99 -0.02 25.45
N GLU A 38 -20.84 -1.31 25.78
CA GLU A 38 -21.91 -2.11 26.41
C GLU A 38 -22.00 -1.92 27.93
N ILE A 39 -21.03 -1.23 28.56
CA ILE A 39 -20.96 -1.05 30.03
C ILE A 39 -22.11 -0.20 30.58
N ILE A 40 -22.65 0.72 29.77
CA ILE A 40 -23.76 1.58 30.17
C ILE A 40 -25.12 0.86 30.16
N PHE A 41 -25.19 -0.33 29.55
CA PHE A 41 -26.40 -1.10 29.36
C PHE A 41 -26.40 -2.34 30.27
N ALA A 42 -27.56 -2.70 30.81
CA ALA A 42 -27.78 -3.97 31.48
C ALA A 42 -27.69 -5.14 30.47
N ARG A 43 -27.39 -6.34 30.98
CA ARG A 43 -27.29 -7.54 30.12
C ARG A 43 -28.60 -7.78 29.38
N GLY A 44 -28.54 -7.76 28.05
CA GLY A 44 -29.69 -7.99 27.17
C GLY A 44 -30.62 -6.78 26.99
N GLU A 45 -30.18 -5.58 27.38
CA GLU A 45 -30.91 -4.32 27.14
C GLU A 45 -30.73 -3.82 25.71
N ILE A 46 -29.54 -4.01 25.12
CA ILE A 46 -29.25 -3.61 23.74
C ILE A 46 -30.13 -4.42 22.76
N GLY A 47 -30.91 -3.70 21.95
CA GLY A 47 -31.82 -4.29 20.95
C GLY A 47 -33.23 -4.61 21.48
N ARG A 48 -33.54 -4.26 22.73
CA ARG A 48 -34.89 -4.40 23.30
C ARG A 48 -35.65 -3.08 23.24
N ILE A 49 -36.91 -3.11 22.81
CA ILE A 49 -37.75 -1.91 22.77
C ILE A 49 -38.15 -1.51 24.19
N GLU A 50 -37.80 -0.28 24.57
CA GLU A 50 -38.32 0.39 25.76
C GLU A 50 -39.34 1.46 25.35
N GLU A 51 -40.59 1.05 25.12
CA GLU A 51 -41.69 1.99 24.83
C GLU A 51 -42.60 2.13 26.06
N PRO A 52 -42.38 3.17 26.91
CA PRO A 52 -43.10 3.34 28.16
C PRO A 52 -44.58 3.71 27.96
N ALA A 53 -44.97 4.21 26.79
CA ALA A 53 -46.36 4.54 26.49
C ALA A 53 -47.17 3.33 25.96
N ALA A 54 -46.51 2.24 25.56
CA ALA A 54 -47.18 1.05 25.05
C ALA A 54 -47.70 0.15 26.17
N ALA A 55 -48.89 -0.42 25.96
CA ALA A 55 -49.42 -1.46 26.85
C ALA A 55 -48.49 -2.70 26.84
N PRO A 56 -48.34 -3.42 27.96
CA PRO A 56 -47.45 -4.58 28.06
C PRO A 56 -47.70 -5.66 26.99
N ALA A 57 -48.95 -5.82 26.55
CA ALA A 57 -49.33 -6.76 25.49
C ALA A 57 -48.83 -6.35 24.09
N ALA A 58 -48.57 -5.06 23.86
CA ALA A 58 -48.11 -4.52 22.59
C ALA A 58 -46.59 -4.60 22.41
N HIS A 59 -45.82 -4.76 23.50
CA HIS A 59 -44.36 -4.83 23.46
C HIS A 59 -43.82 -5.98 22.61
N ALA A 60 -44.46 -7.16 22.68
CA ALA A 60 -44.04 -8.32 21.86
C ALA A 60 -44.25 -8.08 20.35
N GLY A 61 -45.33 -7.40 19.97
CA GLY A 61 -45.60 -7.06 18.56
C GLY A 61 -44.68 -5.97 18.03
N LEU A 62 -44.33 -4.99 18.86
CA LEU A 62 -43.33 -3.97 18.53
C LEU A 62 -41.95 -4.59 18.37
N GLN A 63 -41.53 -5.45 19.31
CA GLN A 63 -40.23 -6.14 19.29
C GLN A 63 -40.08 -6.98 18.01
N ALA A 64 -41.09 -7.77 17.65
CA ALA A 64 -41.09 -8.55 16.41
C ALA A 64 -41.03 -7.67 15.15
N SER A 65 -41.64 -6.49 15.19
CA SER A 65 -41.63 -5.54 14.06
C SER A 65 -40.27 -4.87 13.89
N LEU A 66 -39.59 -4.55 14.99
CA LEU A 66 -38.22 -4.02 14.99
C LEU A 66 -37.23 -5.10 14.54
N GLU A 67 -37.32 -6.32 15.07
CA GLU A 67 -36.46 -7.44 14.64
C GLU A 67 -36.63 -7.76 13.15
N ALA A 68 -37.86 -7.73 12.63
CA ALA A 68 -38.11 -7.92 11.20
C ALA A 68 -37.56 -6.75 10.34
N ALA A 69 -37.72 -5.51 10.81
CA ALA A 69 -37.19 -4.33 10.11
C ALA A 69 -35.65 -4.28 10.16
N ASP A 70 -35.04 -4.65 11.28
CA ASP A 70 -33.60 -4.72 11.47
C ASP A 70 -33.00 -5.87 10.66
N ALA A 71 -33.65 -7.03 10.61
CA ALA A 71 -33.20 -8.13 9.75
C ALA A 71 -33.25 -7.75 8.26
N LEU A 72 -34.32 -7.06 7.82
CA LEU A 72 -34.44 -6.59 6.44
C LEU A 72 -33.41 -5.49 6.12
N ARG A 73 -33.21 -4.53 7.04
CA ARG A 73 -32.20 -3.47 6.89
C ARG A 73 -30.80 -4.02 6.93
N ALA A 74 -30.48 -4.92 7.86
CA ALA A 74 -29.17 -5.54 7.95
C ALA A 74 -28.84 -6.31 6.66
N GLY A 75 -29.80 -7.07 6.12
CA GLY A 75 -29.59 -7.78 4.85
C GLY A 75 -29.44 -6.87 3.63
N ALA A 76 -30.21 -5.78 3.55
CA ALA A 76 -30.14 -4.83 2.43
C ALA A 76 -28.90 -3.91 2.51
N VAL A 77 -28.59 -3.39 3.71
CA VAL A 77 -27.41 -2.55 3.96
C VAL A 77 -26.14 -3.35 3.71
N ASP A 78 -26.05 -4.61 4.15
CA ASP A 78 -24.87 -5.44 3.89
C ASP A 78 -24.68 -5.69 2.38
N ALA A 79 -25.75 -6.00 1.65
CA ALA A 79 -25.66 -6.23 0.20
C ALA A 79 -25.31 -4.97 -0.61
N ASP A 80 -25.95 -3.84 -0.32
CA ASP A 80 -25.72 -2.58 -1.04
C ASP A 80 -24.33 -2.00 -0.71
N GLU A 81 -23.91 -2.04 0.56
CA GLU A 81 -22.58 -1.60 1.01
C GLU A 81 -21.46 -2.46 0.41
N LEU A 82 -21.65 -3.78 0.33
CA LEU A 82 -20.71 -4.68 -0.36
C LEU A 82 -20.63 -4.35 -1.85
N ALA A 83 -21.76 -4.11 -2.52
CA ALA A 83 -21.79 -3.74 -3.93
C ALA A 83 -21.15 -2.37 -4.21
N ASP A 84 -21.29 -1.40 -3.30
CA ASP A 84 -20.61 -0.11 -3.39
C ASP A 84 -19.09 -0.25 -3.22
N ARG A 85 -18.64 -1.08 -2.25
CA ARG A 85 -17.22 -1.39 -2.05
C ARG A 85 -16.60 -2.08 -3.26
N GLU A 86 -17.28 -3.07 -3.82
CA GLU A 86 -16.83 -3.77 -5.03
C GLU A 86 -16.70 -2.81 -6.22
N ARG A 87 -17.66 -1.88 -6.39
CA ARG A 87 -17.60 -0.86 -7.44
C ARG A 87 -16.45 0.12 -7.23
N ALA A 88 -16.24 0.57 -6.00
CA ALA A 88 -15.12 1.44 -5.64
C ALA A 88 -13.78 0.74 -5.91
N ASP A 89 -13.63 -0.52 -5.52
CA ASP A 89 -12.42 -1.32 -5.74
C ASP A 89 -12.17 -1.61 -7.22
N ALA A 90 -13.22 -1.97 -7.97
CA ALA A 90 -13.13 -2.21 -9.40
C ALA A 90 -12.71 -0.95 -10.19
N SER A 91 -13.05 0.24 -9.68
CA SER A 91 -12.69 1.52 -10.34
C SER A 91 -11.17 1.77 -10.40
N THR A 92 -10.39 1.23 -9.45
CA THR A 92 -8.93 1.42 -9.39
C THR A 92 -8.12 0.13 -9.53
N ALA A 93 -8.74 -1.04 -9.47
CA ALA A 93 -8.07 -2.34 -9.55
C ALA A 93 -6.99 -2.47 -10.64
N PRO A 94 -7.28 -2.20 -11.94
CA PRO A 94 -6.27 -2.36 -12.99
C PRO A 94 -5.11 -1.34 -12.86
N LEU A 95 -5.41 -0.14 -12.38
CA LEU A 95 -4.43 0.91 -12.15
C LEU A 95 -3.49 0.52 -10.99
N VAL A 96 -4.05 0.10 -9.86
CA VAL A 96 -3.30 -0.36 -8.68
C VAL A 96 -2.41 -1.54 -9.05
N PHE A 97 -2.95 -2.51 -9.79
CA PHE A 97 -2.17 -3.64 -10.29
C PHE A 97 -0.97 -3.18 -11.13
N PHE A 98 -1.18 -2.25 -12.07
CA PHE A 98 -0.12 -1.69 -12.89
C PHE A 98 0.96 -0.98 -12.05
N PHE A 99 0.57 -0.17 -11.07
CA PHE A 99 1.51 0.48 -10.14
C PHE A 99 2.38 -0.53 -9.40
N PHE A 100 1.80 -1.60 -8.86
CA PHE A 100 2.58 -2.61 -8.13
C PHE A 100 3.48 -3.44 -9.05
N CYS A 101 3.02 -3.79 -10.25
CA CYS A 101 3.89 -4.42 -11.25
C CYS A 101 5.09 -3.54 -11.59
N ALA A 102 4.86 -2.24 -11.88
CA ALA A 102 5.93 -1.29 -12.13
C ALA A 102 6.86 -1.12 -10.93
N ALA A 103 6.32 -1.04 -9.71
CA ALA A 103 7.10 -0.94 -8.48
C ALA A 103 8.05 -2.13 -8.31
N VAL A 104 7.57 -3.35 -8.53
CA VAL A 104 8.40 -4.57 -8.44
C VAL A 104 9.48 -4.56 -9.52
N VAL A 105 9.15 -4.21 -10.76
CA VAL A 105 10.14 -4.12 -11.84
C VAL A 105 11.25 -3.12 -11.49
N TRP A 106 10.89 -1.92 -11.03
CA TRP A 106 11.88 -0.92 -10.62
C TRP A 106 12.67 -1.33 -9.38
N LEU A 107 12.06 -2.04 -8.44
CA LEU A 107 12.78 -2.60 -7.29
C LEU A 107 13.87 -3.56 -7.75
N LEU A 108 13.57 -4.44 -8.71
CA LEU A 108 14.54 -5.39 -9.26
C LEU A 108 15.66 -4.67 -10.01
N VAL A 109 15.32 -3.71 -10.87
CA VAL A 109 16.31 -2.88 -11.60
C VAL A 109 17.20 -2.11 -10.63
N ALA A 110 16.60 -1.43 -9.66
CA ALA A 110 17.31 -0.67 -8.65
C ALA A 110 18.23 -1.57 -7.80
N SER A 111 17.73 -2.74 -7.37
CA SER A 111 18.51 -3.69 -6.57
C SER A 111 19.68 -4.26 -7.37
N ALA A 112 19.49 -4.59 -8.65
CA ALA A 112 20.56 -5.05 -9.52
C ALA A 112 21.65 -3.97 -9.72
N ALA A 113 21.25 -2.72 -9.97
CA ALA A 113 22.18 -1.60 -10.07
C ALA A 113 22.91 -1.33 -8.75
N GLY A 114 22.21 -1.40 -7.61
CA GLY A 114 22.79 -1.23 -6.29
C GLY A 114 23.78 -2.33 -5.91
N LEU A 115 23.45 -3.58 -6.23
CA LEU A 115 24.36 -4.72 -6.07
C LEU A 115 25.62 -4.54 -6.93
N THR A 116 25.44 -4.13 -8.19
CA THR A 116 26.56 -3.85 -9.11
C THR A 116 27.46 -2.73 -8.56
N ALA A 117 26.88 -1.66 -8.04
CA ALA A 117 27.61 -0.57 -7.40
C ALA A 117 28.36 -1.04 -6.14
N SER A 118 27.74 -1.91 -5.33
CA SER A 118 28.34 -2.47 -4.12
C SER A 118 29.56 -3.35 -4.42
N ILE A 119 29.48 -4.20 -5.46
CA ILE A 119 30.62 -5.02 -5.90
C ILE A 119 31.77 -4.12 -6.36
N LYS A 120 31.48 -3.05 -7.10
CA LYS A 120 32.50 -2.09 -7.60
C LYS A 120 33.25 -1.33 -6.50
N LEU A 121 32.70 -1.23 -5.29
CA LEU A 121 33.44 -0.69 -4.14
C LEU A 121 34.54 -1.64 -3.64
N HIS A 122 34.43 -2.93 -3.95
CA HIS A 122 35.41 -3.97 -3.58
C HIS A 122 36.32 -4.33 -4.76
N GLU A 123 35.76 -4.36 -5.97
CA GLU A 123 36.45 -4.72 -7.22
C GLU A 123 36.21 -3.64 -8.29
N PRO A 124 36.98 -2.54 -8.29
CA PRO A 124 36.72 -1.38 -9.15
C PRO A 124 36.89 -1.66 -10.65
N ASP A 125 37.77 -2.62 -11.01
CA ASP A 125 38.08 -2.98 -12.39
C ASP A 125 37.02 -3.90 -13.04
N TRP A 126 36.06 -4.40 -12.26
CA TRP A 126 34.97 -5.25 -12.77
C TRP A 126 34.03 -4.46 -13.68
N LEU A 127 33.72 -4.96 -14.89
CA LEU A 127 32.77 -4.33 -15.84
C LEU A 127 33.10 -2.87 -16.23
N VAL A 128 34.37 -2.54 -16.46
CA VAL A 128 34.80 -1.18 -16.85
C VAL A 128 34.78 -0.94 -18.37
N GLN A 129 34.64 -2.00 -19.19
CA GLN A 129 34.64 -1.90 -20.65
C GLN A 129 33.41 -1.14 -21.20
N GLN A 130 32.36 -0.98 -20.39
CA GLN A 130 31.11 -0.33 -20.76
C GLN A 130 30.91 0.88 -19.88
N ALA A 131 30.88 2.07 -20.49
CA ALA A 131 30.83 3.34 -19.77
C ALA A 131 29.62 3.45 -18.81
N TRP A 132 28.46 2.92 -19.18
CA TRP A 132 27.24 2.94 -18.36
C TRP A 132 27.32 2.07 -17.10
N LEU A 133 28.24 1.12 -17.04
CA LEU A 133 28.49 0.27 -15.87
C LEU A 133 29.57 0.86 -14.94
N THR A 134 30.17 2.00 -15.26
CA THR A 134 31.11 2.68 -14.34
C THR A 134 30.43 3.03 -13.02
N PHE A 135 31.19 3.03 -11.92
CA PHE A 135 30.65 3.22 -10.56
C PHE A 135 29.77 4.48 -10.43
N GLY A 136 30.24 5.60 -10.97
CA GLY A 136 29.49 6.87 -10.92
C GLY A 136 28.11 6.76 -11.58
N ARG A 137 28.04 6.19 -12.79
CA ARG A 137 26.78 6.08 -13.53
C ARG A 137 25.84 5.03 -12.92
N ILE A 138 26.35 3.85 -12.57
CA ILE A 138 25.50 2.79 -12.03
C ILE A 138 24.95 3.14 -10.64
N ARG A 139 25.72 3.89 -9.82
CA ARG A 139 25.24 4.46 -8.55
C ARG A 139 24.09 5.45 -8.80
N THR A 140 24.25 6.36 -9.76
CA THR A 140 23.20 7.32 -10.10
C THR A 140 21.95 6.63 -10.63
N ILE A 141 22.10 5.62 -11.49
CA ILE A 141 20.99 4.78 -11.98
C ILE A 141 20.29 4.10 -10.81
N HIS A 142 21.03 3.51 -9.87
CA HIS A 142 20.47 2.89 -8.66
C HIS A 142 19.62 3.88 -7.86
N LEU A 143 20.19 5.03 -7.48
CA LEU A 143 19.51 6.01 -6.62
C LEU A 143 18.24 6.55 -7.28
N ASN A 144 18.31 6.91 -8.56
CA ASN A 144 17.16 7.41 -9.32
C ASN A 144 16.08 6.32 -9.52
N SER A 145 16.49 5.06 -9.77
CA SER A 145 15.54 3.94 -9.89
C SER A 145 14.82 3.66 -8.57
N VAL A 146 15.50 3.78 -7.42
CA VAL A 146 14.86 3.65 -6.10
C VAL A 146 13.88 4.81 -5.87
N ALA A 147 14.35 6.04 -6.03
CA ALA A 147 13.61 7.24 -5.62
C ALA A 147 12.49 7.64 -6.57
N TYR A 148 12.66 7.47 -7.87
CA TYR A 148 11.66 7.84 -8.88
C TYR A 148 10.95 6.64 -9.50
N GLY A 149 11.54 5.45 -9.41
CA GLY A 149 10.94 4.20 -9.89
C GLY A 149 10.18 3.49 -8.79
N TRP A 150 10.88 2.80 -7.89
CA TRP A 150 10.24 1.93 -6.91
C TRP A 150 9.36 2.67 -5.90
N ALA A 151 9.92 3.69 -5.22
CA ALA A 151 9.23 4.34 -4.10
C ALA A 151 7.91 5.02 -4.50
N PRO A 152 7.84 5.82 -5.59
CA PRO A 152 6.60 6.48 -5.98
C PRO A 152 5.58 5.48 -6.52
N MET A 153 6.01 4.44 -7.24
CA MET A 153 5.09 3.44 -7.77
C MET A 153 4.42 2.66 -6.65
N ALA A 154 5.17 2.28 -5.61
CA ALA A 154 4.61 1.65 -4.42
C ALA A 154 3.71 2.61 -3.64
N GLY A 155 4.17 3.84 -3.38
CA GLY A 155 3.43 4.83 -2.60
C GLY A 155 2.13 5.27 -3.26
N LEU A 156 2.17 5.62 -4.55
CA LEU A 156 0.98 5.98 -5.33
C LEU A 156 0.05 4.78 -5.54
N GLY A 157 0.58 3.57 -5.73
CA GLY A 157 -0.22 2.35 -5.80
C GLY A 157 -1.03 2.12 -4.53
N ILE A 158 -0.41 2.31 -3.35
CA ILE A 158 -1.11 2.25 -2.05
C ILE A 158 -2.14 3.36 -1.95
N ALA A 159 -1.81 4.60 -2.32
CA ALA A 159 -2.76 5.71 -2.27
C ALA A 159 -4.00 5.44 -3.14
N MET A 160 -3.82 4.94 -4.36
CA MET A 160 -4.91 4.60 -5.29
C MET A 160 -5.74 3.41 -4.82
N PHE A 161 -5.17 2.54 -4.00
CA PHE A 161 -5.88 1.45 -3.33
C PHE A 161 -6.70 1.98 -2.14
N VAL A 162 -6.14 2.89 -1.34
CA VAL A 162 -6.76 3.35 -0.09
C VAL A 162 -7.85 4.40 -0.34
N ILE A 163 -7.66 5.34 -1.27
CA ILE A 163 -8.56 6.48 -1.47
C ILE A 163 -10.04 6.07 -1.72
N PRO A 164 -10.36 5.16 -2.66
CA PRO A 164 -11.76 4.77 -2.91
C PRO A 164 -12.42 4.11 -1.70
N ARG A 165 -11.63 3.42 -0.86
CA ARG A 165 -12.12 2.72 0.33
C ARG A 165 -12.35 3.66 1.51
N LEU A 166 -11.53 4.70 1.65
CA LEU A 166 -11.70 5.71 2.70
C LEU A 166 -12.83 6.68 2.39
N LEU A 167 -13.00 7.03 1.11
CA LEU A 167 -14.02 7.98 0.67
C LEU A 167 -15.32 7.30 0.25
N GLU A 168 -15.38 5.96 0.31
CA GLU A 168 -16.54 5.14 -0.09
C GLU A 168 -17.10 5.55 -1.47
N THR A 169 -16.21 5.92 -2.38
CA THR A 169 -16.58 6.49 -3.69
C THR A 169 -15.65 5.98 -4.79
N PRO A 170 -16.17 5.69 -6.00
CA PRO A 170 -15.36 5.25 -7.12
C PRO A 170 -14.46 6.38 -7.64
N LEU A 171 -13.28 6.02 -8.13
CA LEU A 171 -12.32 6.99 -8.68
C LEU A 171 -12.77 7.48 -10.07
N LEU A 172 -13.31 8.69 -10.15
CA LEU A 172 -13.76 9.31 -11.40
C LEU A 172 -12.63 9.48 -12.45
N GLY A 173 -11.38 9.64 -12.00
CA GLY A 173 -10.23 9.99 -12.83
C GLY A 173 -9.27 8.84 -13.19
N ALA A 174 -9.66 7.57 -13.03
CA ALA A 174 -8.74 6.43 -13.16
C ALA A 174 -7.96 6.39 -14.49
N ARG A 175 -8.59 6.82 -15.59
CA ARG A 175 -7.95 6.89 -16.93
C ARG A 175 -6.80 7.90 -16.99
N PHE A 176 -6.95 9.06 -16.35
CA PHE A 176 -5.91 10.07 -16.30
C PHE A 176 -4.75 9.62 -15.41
N ALA A 177 -5.05 8.97 -14.29
CA ALA A 177 -4.02 8.37 -13.45
C ALA A 177 -3.25 7.27 -14.20
N PHE A 178 -3.93 6.47 -15.02
CA PHE A 178 -3.30 5.46 -15.88
C PHE A 178 -2.37 6.11 -16.93
N ALA A 179 -2.83 7.17 -17.60
CA ALA A 179 -1.98 7.91 -18.53
C ALA A 179 -0.75 8.51 -17.82
N GLY A 180 -0.93 9.05 -16.62
CA GLY A 180 0.14 9.62 -15.80
C GLY A 180 1.21 8.60 -15.42
N VAL A 181 0.82 7.40 -14.97
CA VAL A 181 1.80 6.36 -14.61
C VAL A 181 2.56 5.83 -15.82
N VAL A 182 1.90 5.71 -16.98
CA VAL A 182 2.59 5.32 -18.23
C VAL A 182 3.59 6.39 -18.65
N LEU A 183 3.19 7.67 -18.63
CA LEU A 183 4.07 8.79 -18.96
C LEU A 183 5.26 8.87 -17.98
N TRP A 184 5.01 8.68 -16.69
CA TRP A 184 6.06 8.65 -15.67
C TRP A 184 7.09 7.56 -15.95
N ASN A 185 6.65 6.34 -16.26
CA ASN A 185 7.56 5.24 -16.58
C ASN A 185 8.36 5.53 -17.85
N ALA A 186 7.72 6.08 -18.88
CA ALA A 186 8.40 6.47 -20.12
C ALA A 186 9.48 7.55 -19.86
N ALA A 187 9.15 8.58 -19.09
CA ALA A 187 10.07 9.65 -18.72
C ALA A 187 11.24 9.11 -17.88
N LEU A 188 10.97 8.23 -16.91
CA LEU A 188 12.01 7.62 -16.09
C LEU A 188 12.95 6.73 -16.91
N ILE A 189 12.42 5.92 -17.82
CA ILE A 189 13.24 5.10 -18.74
C ILE A 189 14.14 6.01 -19.59
N ALA A 190 13.58 7.10 -20.14
CA ALA A 190 14.35 8.07 -20.91
C ALA A 190 15.45 8.74 -20.05
N GLY A 191 15.12 9.18 -18.84
CA GLY A 191 16.06 9.81 -17.90
C GLY A 191 17.20 8.89 -17.47
N LEU A 192 16.91 7.64 -17.13
CA LEU A 192 17.93 6.64 -16.83
C LEU A 192 18.77 6.28 -18.07
N GLY A 193 18.17 6.27 -19.25
CA GLY A 193 18.86 6.12 -20.52
C GLY A 193 19.86 7.26 -20.77
N SER A 194 19.48 8.50 -20.47
CA SER A 194 20.36 9.67 -20.53
C SER A 194 21.54 9.54 -19.56
N ILE A 195 21.28 9.15 -18.30
CA ILE A 195 22.34 8.92 -17.31
C ILE A 195 23.29 7.80 -17.78
N ALA A 196 22.76 6.71 -18.33
CA ALA A 196 23.55 5.62 -18.89
C ALA A 196 24.44 6.10 -20.05
N ALA A 197 23.91 6.95 -20.94
CA ALA A 197 24.66 7.60 -22.01
C ALA A 197 25.71 8.60 -21.49
N GLY A 198 25.57 9.07 -20.25
CA GLY A 198 26.48 10.01 -19.60
C GLY A 198 26.01 11.46 -19.60
N ILE A 199 24.74 11.69 -19.92
CA ILE A 199 24.09 12.99 -19.88
C ILE A 199 23.42 13.12 -18.52
N ASN A 200 23.98 13.96 -17.66
CA ASN A 200 23.57 14.16 -16.26
C ASN A 200 23.90 15.60 -15.82
N ASP A 201 23.01 16.23 -15.07
CA ASP A 201 23.19 17.58 -14.50
C ASP A 201 24.19 17.62 -13.32
N GLY A 202 24.54 16.46 -12.76
CA GLY A 202 25.59 16.32 -11.74
C GLY A 202 25.18 16.75 -10.33
N LEU A 203 23.92 17.14 -10.12
CA LEU A 203 23.35 17.45 -8.82
C LEU A 203 22.65 16.22 -8.24
N GLU A 204 23.02 15.83 -7.01
CA GLU A 204 22.41 14.67 -6.35
C GLU A 204 20.90 14.87 -6.19
N TRP A 205 20.10 13.86 -6.57
CA TRP A 205 18.63 13.90 -6.66
C TRP A 205 18.05 14.81 -7.74
N ARG A 206 18.87 15.31 -8.65
CA ARG A 206 18.46 16.03 -9.86
C ARG A 206 19.35 15.61 -11.02
N GLU A 207 19.63 14.31 -11.15
CA GLU A 207 20.54 13.80 -12.16
C GLU A 207 19.89 13.55 -13.52
N ILE A 208 18.58 13.30 -13.53
CA ILE A 208 17.82 13.17 -14.77
C ILE A 208 17.79 14.55 -15.45
N PRO A 209 18.24 14.64 -16.71
CA PRO A 209 18.29 15.93 -17.39
C PRO A 209 16.89 16.32 -17.91
N TRP A 210 16.57 17.62 -17.76
CA TRP A 210 15.31 18.27 -18.18
C TRP A 210 14.02 17.53 -17.77
#